data_AF-A0A4Y2KWL6-F1
#
_entry.id   AF-A0A4Y2KWL6-F1
#
_cell.length_a   1.000
_cell.length_b   1.000
_cell.length_c   1.000
_cell.angle_alpha   90.00
_cell.angle_beta   90.00
_cell.angle_gamma   90.00
#
_symmetry.space_group_name_H-M   'P 1'
#
loop_
_entity.id
_entity.type
_entity.pdbx_description
1 polymer ?
#
loop_
_entity_poly.entity_id
_entity_poly.type
_entity_poly.pdbx_seq_one_letter_code
_entity_poly.pdbx_strand_id
1 'polypeptide(L)'
;MGEYHDLYVKCDVLQLADVFEIFRKLCQHYYGLDCVHFFTAPGLAWQSSLKMIDQSLELFTDINMHMFIEKGIRGGISVITKRFFQANNKYLPHFDASKCIKHIIYLDCNNLYAASMVELLPYRGFDWISADVTLDWIQSIPQDSSYCYIFEVDLKYPEELHGLHNDYPLAPEKMDIKFEDLSEFSKAVLNGMKYTPSTKLVPNLKDKNYITYNKNLHFYLKHGLKLEKVHKILKFQQKP
;
A
#
# COMPACT_ATOMS: atom_id res chain seq x y z
N MET A 1 -38.46 31.89 -4.62
CA MET A 1 -37.35 31.08 -4.05
C MET A 1 -37.79 29.63 -3.80
N GLY A 2 -39.02 29.37 -3.33
CA GLY A 2 -39.55 28.00 -3.17
C GLY A 2 -39.56 27.16 -4.45
N GLU A 3 -40.10 27.69 -5.56
CA GLU A 3 -40.16 26.93 -6.83
C GLU A 3 -38.79 26.50 -7.37
N TYR A 4 -37.75 27.33 -7.19
CA TYR A 4 -36.38 27.00 -7.57
C TYR A 4 -35.79 25.91 -6.66
N HIS A 5 -36.05 26.01 -5.35
CA HIS A 5 -35.66 24.98 -4.40
C HIS A 5 -36.33 23.64 -4.72
N ASP A 6 -37.63 23.64 -4.99
CA ASP A 6 -38.39 22.43 -5.32
C ASP A 6 -37.88 21.79 -6.63
N LEU A 7 -37.56 22.61 -7.63
CA LEU A 7 -36.97 22.13 -8.89
C LEU A 7 -35.58 21.52 -8.66
N TYR A 8 -34.72 22.17 -7.88
CA TYR A 8 -33.39 21.65 -7.52
C TYR A 8 -33.50 20.30 -6.80
N VAL A 9 -34.33 20.21 -5.75
CA VAL A 9 -34.54 18.97 -4.97
C VAL A 9 -35.10 17.86 -5.86
N LYS A 10 -36.04 18.19 -6.76
CA LYS A 10 -36.58 17.23 -7.72
C LYS A 10 -35.51 16.72 -8.68
N CYS A 11 -34.64 17.59 -9.18
CA CYS A 11 -33.53 17.18 -10.05
C CYS A 11 -32.57 16.24 -9.33
N ASP A 12 -32.13 16.58 -8.11
CA ASP A 12 -31.21 15.74 -7.33
C ASP A 12 -31.79 14.34 -7.07
N VAL A 13 -33.07 14.26 -6.66
CA VAL A 13 -33.75 12.98 -6.41
C VAL A 13 -33.89 12.15 -7.68
N LEU A 14 -34.31 12.77 -8.79
CA LEU A 14 -34.49 12.05 -10.06
C LEU A 14 -33.15 11.57 -10.64
N GLN A 15 -32.09 12.37 -10.54
CA GLN A 15 -30.75 11.97 -11.01
C GLN A 15 -30.20 10.80 -10.19
N LEU A 16 -30.35 10.85 -8.87
CA LEU A 16 -29.93 9.73 -8.01
C LEU A 16 -30.73 8.46 -8.33
N ALA A 17 -32.05 8.58 -8.50
CA ALA A 17 -32.90 7.45 -8.85
C ALA A 17 -32.49 6.80 -10.17
N ASP A 18 -32.29 7.60 -11.24
CA ASP A 18 -31.89 7.10 -12.56
C ASP A 18 -30.54 6.36 -12.51
N VAL A 19 -29.52 6.99 -11.90
CA VAL A 19 -28.20 6.36 -11.73
C VAL A 19 -28.30 5.07 -10.91
N PHE A 20 -29.08 5.07 -9.84
CA PHE A 20 -29.20 3.90 -8.95
C PHE A 20 -29.96 2.74 -9.61
N GLU A 21 -31.01 3.02 -10.40
CA GLU A 21 -31.73 2.00 -11.16
C GLU A 21 -30.83 1.32 -12.20
N ILE A 22 -30.00 2.11 -12.90
CA ILE A 22 -29.01 1.57 -13.84
C ILE A 22 -27.95 0.76 -13.08
N PHE A 23 -27.42 1.29 -11.97
CA PHE A 23 -26.42 0.60 -11.16
C PHE A 23 -26.93 -0.76 -10.65
N ARG A 24 -28.18 -0.82 -10.16
CA ARG A 24 -28.83 -2.05 -9.72
C ARG A 24 -28.96 -3.07 -10.85
N LYS A 25 -29.40 -2.64 -12.04
CA LYS A 25 -29.46 -3.49 -13.24
C LYS A 25 -28.09 -4.04 -13.62
N LEU A 26 -27.04 -3.21 -13.58
CA LEU A 26 -25.67 -3.62 -13.86
C LEU A 26 -25.16 -4.64 -12.84
N CYS A 27 -25.41 -4.42 -11.55
CA CYS A 27 -25.00 -5.35 -10.49
C CYS A 27 -25.67 -6.72 -10.65
N GLN A 28 -26.97 -6.73 -10.96
CA GLN A 28 -27.69 -7.96 -11.23
C GLN A 28 -27.19 -8.64 -12.52
N HIS A 29 -26.86 -7.88 -13.57
CA HIS A 29 -26.36 -8.43 -14.82
C HIS A 29 -24.97 -9.04 -14.69
N TYR A 30 -24.01 -8.34 -14.09
CA TYR A 30 -22.61 -8.77 -14.02
C TYR A 30 -22.33 -9.73 -12.86
N TYR A 31 -22.94 -9.50 -11.70
CA TYR A 31 -22.63 -10.25 -10.49
C TYR A 31 -23.77 -11.18 -10.06
N GLY A 32 -24.98 -11.00 -10.62
CA GLY A 32 -26.17 -11.70 -10.15
C GLY A 32 -26.48 -11.40 -8.68
N LEU A 33 -26.10 -10.21 -8.21
CA LEU A 33 -26.32 -9.72 -6.85
C LEU A 33 -27.06 -8.39 -6.93
N ASP A 34 -28.05 -8.21 -6.06
CA ASP A 34 -28.76 -6.95 -5.94
C ASP A 34 -28.01 -6.03 -4.97
N CYS A 35 -27.60 -4.85 -5.44
CA CYS A 35 -26.80 -3.91 -4.66
C CYS A 35 -27.53 -3.41 -3.40
N VAL A 36 -28.86 -3.46 -3.36
CA VAL A 36 -29.68 -3.03 -2.21
C VAL A 36 -29.51 -3.91 -0.97
N HIS A 37 -28.91 -5.09 -1.11
CA HIS A 37 -28.62 -5.98 0.03
C HIS A 37 -27.28 -5.68 0.72
N PHE A 38 -26.53 -4.68 0.24
CA PHE A 38 -25.24 -4.30 0.81
C PHE A 38 -25.26 -2.84 1.25
N PHE A 39 -24.67 -2.57 2.42
CA PHE A 39 -24.60 -1.22 2.96
C PHE A 39 -23.74 -0.26 2.12
N THR A 40 -22.71 -0.79 1.45
CA THR A 40 -21.72 0.02 0.72
C THR A 40 -21.21 -0.70 -0.53
N ALA A 41 -20.67 0.06 -1.49
CA ALA A 41 -20.07 -0.49 -2.70
C ALA A 41 -18.89 -1.45 -2.44
N PRO A 42 -17.99 -1.22 -1.46
CA PRO A 42 -16.97 -2.23 -1.09
C PRO A 42 -17.58 -3.54 -0.59
N GLY A 43 -18.69 -3.49 0.16
CA GLY A 43 -19.38 -4.69 0.62
C GLY A 43 -19.96 -5.50 -0.55
N LEU A 44 -20.58 -4.82 -1.51
CA LEU A 44 -21.01 -5.43 -2.78
C LEU A 44 -19.81 -6.02 -3.53
N ALA A 45 -18.73 -5.25 -3.72
CA ALA A 45 -17.56 -5.69 -4.48
C ALA A 45 -16.93 -6.96 -3.87
N TRP A 46 -16.81 -7.02 -2.53
CA TRP A 46 -16.31 -8.19 -1.82
C TRP A 46 -17.20 -9.43 -2.00
N GLN A 47 -18.52 -9.26 -1.91
CA GLN A 47 -19.46 -10.37 -2.07
C GLN A 47 -19.54 -10.84 -3.53
N SER A 48 -19.48 -9.91 -4.47
CA SER A 48 -19.32 -10.21 -5.90
C SER A 48 -18.03 -10.99 -6.14
N SER A 49 -16.89 -10.57 -5.58
CA SER A 49 -15.63 -11.29 -5.77
C SER A 49 -15.69 -12.70 -5.20
N LEU A 50 -16.21 -12.88 -3.98
CA LEU A 50 -16.37 -14.21 -3.37
C LEU A 50 -17.26 -15.13 -4.20
N LYS A 51 -18.38 -14.61 -4.71
CA LYS A 51 -19.28 -15.37 -5.59
C LYS A 51 -18.62 -15.76 -6.92
N MET A 52 -17.77 -14.89 -7.46
CA MET A 52 -17.09 -15.13 -8.74
C MET A 52 -15.93 -16.13 -8.61
N ILE A 53 -15.16 -16.09 -7.52
CA ILE A 53 -14.00 -16.96 -7.32
C ILE A 53 -14.39 -18.37 -6.85
N ASP A 54 -15.59 -18.56 -6.29
CA ASP A 54 -16.10 -19.82 -5.74
C ASP A 54 -15.07 -20.58 -4.86
N GLN A 55 -14.34 -19.81 -4.05
CA GLN A 55 -13.22 -20.30 -3.23
C GLN A 55 -13.51 -20.00 -1.77
N SER A 56 -13.48 -21.04 -0.94
CA SER A 56 -13.57 -20.88 0.52
C SER A 56 -12.30 -20.21 1.04
N LEU A 57 -12.47 -19.13 1.80
CA LEU A 57 -11.41 -18.47 2.55
C LEU A 57 -11.43 -18.96 4.00
N GLU A 58 -10.27 -19.35 4.52
CA GLU A 58 -10.11 -19.65 5.94
C GLU A 58 -10.02 -18.35 6.73
N LEU A 59 -10.74 -18.28 7.84
CA LEU A 59 -10.69 -17.14 8.74
C LEU A 59 -9.64 -17.40 9.83
N PHE A 60 -8.97 -16.34 10.28
CA PHE A 60 -8.12 -16.45 11.46
C PHE A 60 -8.96 -16.79 12.70
N THR A 61 -8.55 -17.84 13.41
CA THR A 61 -9.09 -18.21 14.73
C THR A 61 -8.18 -17.77 15.87
N ASP A 62 -6.92 -17.42 15.58
CA ASP A 62 -5.94 -16.89 16.53
C ASP A 62 -5.85 -15.36 16.40
N ILE A 63 -6.17 -14.66 17.49
CA ILE A 63 -6.07 -13.19 17.56
C ILE A 63 -4.63 -12.69 17.33
N ASN A 64 -3.62 -13.48 17.69
CA ASN A 64 -2.23 -13.09 17.49
C ASN A 64 -1.86 -13.08 16.00
N MET A 65 -2.41 -13.99 15.20
CA MET A 65 -2.25 -13.96 13.74
C MET A 65 -2.89 -12.71 13.15
N HIS A 66 -4.11 -12.39 13.59
CA HIS A 66 -4.80 -11.18 13.15
C HIS A 66 -3.99 -9.91 13.48
N MET A 67 -3.55 -9.75 14.74
CA MET A 67 -2.74 -8.60 15.17
C MET A 67 -1.39 -8.53 14.46
N PHE A 68 -0.79 -9.67 14.14
CA PHE A 68 0.45 -9.75 13.37
C PHE A 68 0.27 -9.23 11.94
N ILE A 69 -0.80 -9.64 11.26
CA ILE A 69 -1.13 -9.13 9.94
C ILE A 69 -1.45 -7.64 9.99
N GLU A 70 -2.29 -7.18 10.92
CA GLU A 70 -2.65 -5.77 11.09
C GLU A 70 -1.41 -4.87 11.30
N LYS A 71 -0.46 -5.30 12.15
CA LYS A 71 0.83 -4.62 12.35
C LYS A 71 1.66 -4.57 11.06
N GLY A 72 1.52 -5.58 10.19
CA GLY A 72 2.19 -5.68 8.90
C GLY A 72 1.50 -4.96 7.73
N ILE A 73 0.28 -4.45 7.88
CA ILE A 73 -0.43 -3.70 6.82
C ILE A 73 0.10 -2.27 6.74
N ARG A 74 0.38 -1.80 5.51
CA ARG A 74 0.76 -0.41 5.21
C ARG A 74 -0.03 0.11 4.01
N GLY A 75 -0.19 1.43 3.95
CA GLY A 75 -0.80 2.11 2.81
C GLY A 75 0.20 2.40 1.69
N GLY A 76 -0.23 3.19 0.72
CA GLY A 76 0.64 3.68 -0.35
C GLY A 76 1.73 4.62 0.18
N ILE A 77 2.93 4.51 -0.39
CA ILE A 77 4.04 5.41 -0.10
C ILE A 77 3.78 6.73 -0.84
N SER A 78 3.69 7.83 -0.08
CA SER A 78 3.59 9.18 -0.62
C SER A 78 4.74 10.01 -0.07
N VAL A 79 5.77 10.23 -0.88
CA VAL A 79 7.01 10.90 -0.47
C VAL A 79 7.47 11.91 -1.52
N ILE A 80 8.04 13.01 -1.04
CA ILE A 80 8.71 14.04 -1.85
C ILE A 80 10.16 14.10 -1.41
N THR A 81 11.07 13.50 -2.18
CA THR A 81 12.51 13.53 -1.85
C THR A 81 13.19 14.79 -2.36
N LYS A 82 12.68 15.35 -3.46
CA LYS A 82 13.12 16.64 -4.00
C LYS A 82 11.97 17.64 -4.03
N ARG A 83 12.05 18.66 -3.18
CA ARG A 83 10.98 19.66 -2.97
C ARG A 83 10.67 20.52 -4.19
N PHE A 84 11.66 20.79 -5.02
CA PHE A 84 11.50 21.61 -6.21
C PHE A 84 12.39 21.11 -7.35
N PHE A 85 11.79 20.98 -8.53
CA PHE A 85 12.51 20.73 -9.77
C PHE A 85 11.84 21.49 -10.90
N GLN A 86 12.64 22.13 -11.74
CA GLN A 86 12.18 22.85 -12.91
C GLN A 86 12.80 22.21 -14.16
N ALA A 87 11.94 21.84 -15.10
CA ALA A 87 12.35 21.38 -16.41
C ALA A 87 13.00 22.52 -17.20
N ASN A 88 13.98 22.18 -18.05
CA ASN A 88 14.62 23.11 -18.97
C ASN A 88 14.80 22.38 -20.30
N ASN A 89 13.83 22.47 -21.19
CA ASN A 89 13.93 21.83 -22.49
C ASN A 89 13.25 22.68 -23.56
N LYS A 90 13.63 22.45 -24.82
CA LYS A 90 13.24 23.25 -25.99
C LYS A 90 11.72 23.37 -26.24
N TYR A 91 10.90 22.57 -25.56
CA TYR A 91 9.45 22.59 -25.70
C TYR A 91 8.77 23.59 -24.74
N LEU A 92 9.52 24.25 -23.85
CA LEU A 92 8.99 25.17 -22.84
C LEU A 92 9.20 26.64 -23.25
N PRO A 93 8.25 27.55 -22.92
CA PRO A 93 8.36 28.99 -23.26
C PRO A 93 9.59 29.71 -22.69
N HIS A 94 10.14 29.24 -21.56
CA HIS A 94 11.28 29.84 -20.87
C HIS A 94 12.55 28.98 -20.98
N PHE A 95 12.73 28.28 -22.10
CA PHE A 95 13.93 27.49 -22.34
C PHE A 95 15.19 28.36 -22.36
N ASP A 96 16.21 27.93 -21.62
CA ASP A 96 17.51 28.58 -21.55
C ASP A 96 18.58 27.64 -22.11
N ALA A 97 19.08 27.96 -23.30
CA ALA A 97 20.10 27.18 -24.00
C ALA A 97 21.46 27.19 -23.29
N SER A 98 21.70 28.12 -22.35
CA SER A 98 22.91 28.15 -21.54
C SER A 98 22.90 27.15 -20.39
N LYS A 99 21.72 26.63 -20.02
CA LYS A 99 21.53 25.67 -18.93
C LYS A 99 21.40 24.25 -19.47
N CYS A 100 21.76 23.29 -18.61
CA CYS A 100 21.60 21.86 -18.92
C CYS A 100 20.13 21.52 -19.24
N ILE A 101 19.93 20.65 -20.22
CA ILE A 101 18.61 20.17 -20.63
C ILE A 101 18.04 19.24 -19.55
N LYS A 102 16.81 19.51 -19.10
CA LYS A 102 16.11 18.78 -18.05
C LYS A 102 14.68 18.46 -18.47
N HIS A 103 14.29 17.21 -18.31
CA HIS A 103 12.93 16.72 -18.53
C HIS A 103 12.32 16.26 -17.20
N ILE A 104 10.99 16.35 -17.10
CA ILE A 104 10.20 15.75 -16.02
C ILE A 104 9.27 14.75 -16.70
N ILE A 105 9.20 13.54 -16.16
CA ILE A 105 8.25 12.52 -16.60
C ILE A 105 7.22 12.30 -15.49
N TYR A 106 5.96 12.17 -15.88
CA TYR A 106 4.87 11.75 -15.00
C TYR A 106 4.44 10.36 -15.44
N LEU A 107 4.49 9.41 -14.51
CA LEU A 107 4.13 8.01 -14.72
C LEU A 107 3.00 7.68 -13.75
N ASP A 108 1.96 7.04 -14.26
CA ASP A 108 0.85 6.52 -13.46
C ASP A 108 0.60 5.07 -13.87
N CYS A 109 0.44 4.20 -12.87
CA CYS A 109 0.18 2.79 -13.09
C CYS A 109 -1.33 2.55 -13.11
N ASN A 110 -1.85 2.27 -14.30
CA ASN A 110 -3.27 1.95 -14.49
C ASN A 110 -3.67 0.75 -13.60
N ASN A 111 -4.58 0.99 -12.67
CA ASN A 111 -5.16 -0.03 -11.79
C ASN A 111 -4.12 -0.84 -10.98
N LEU A 112 -3.16 -0.15 -10.37
CA LEU A 112 -2.06 -0.72 -9.60
C LEU A 112 -2.50 -1.82 -8.61
N TYR A 113 -3.55 -1.59 -7.83
CA TYR A 113 -4.01 -2.59 -6.85
C TYR A 113 -4.60 -3.84 -7.51
N ALA A 114 -5.39 -3.72 -8.57
CA ALA A 114 -5.90 -4.90 -9.24
C ALA A 114 -4.79 -5.71 -9.91
N ALA A 115 -3.74 -5.04 -10.41
CA ALA A 115 -2.56 -5.73 -10.92
C ALA A 115 -1.86 -6.57 -9.85
N SER A 116 -1.84 -6.13 -8.60
CA SER A 116 -1.37 -6.94 -7.47
C SER A 116 -2.37 -8.01 -7.01
N MET A 117 -3.68 -7.76 -7.19
CA MET A 117 -4.74 -8.71 -6.79
C MET A 117 -4.86 -9.93 -7.69
N VAL A 118 -4.23 -9.94 -8.86
CA VAL A 118 -4.15 -11.12 -9.75
C VAL A 118 -2.92 -11.99 -9.49
N GLU A 119 -2.09 -11.62 -8.51
CA GLU A 119 -1.01 -12.49 -8.04
C GLU A 119 -1.54 -13.62 -7.15
N LEU A 120 -0.67 -14.57 -6.80
CA LEU A 120 -0.99 -15.59 -5.79
C LEU A 120 -1.22 -14.92 -4.42
N LEU A 121 -2.44 -15.01 -3.90
CA LEU A 121 -2.86 -14.42 -2.62
C LEU A 121 -3.14 -15.49 -1.55
N PRO A 122 -2.97 -15.17 -0.26
CA PRO A 122 -3.29 -16.06 0.84
C PRO A 122 -4.78 -16.43 0.85
N TYR A 123 -5.10 -17.71 1.06
CA TYR A 123 -6.50 -18.14 1.20
C TYR A 123 -6.78 -19.12 2.34
N ARG A 124 -5.79 -19.93 2.77
CA ARG A 124 -5.95 -20.89 3.88
C ARG A 124 -4.63 -21.45 4.44
N GLY A 125 -4.74 -22.32 5.43
CA GLY A 125 -3.63 -23.09 6.02
C GLY A 125 -2.69 -22.21 6.81
N PHE A 126 -3.26 -21.31 7.62
CA PHE A 126 -2.50 -20.32 8.38
C PHE A 126 -1.88 -20.97 9.61
N ASP A 127 -0.56 -21.10 9.63
CA ASP A 127 0.15 -21.78 10.71
C ASP A 127 1.40 -21.00 11.13
N TRP A 128 1.60 -20.88 12.44
CA TRP A 128 2.89 -20.47 12.99
C TRP A 128 3.91 -21.60 12.81
N ILE A 129 5.09 -21.26 12.29
CA ILE A 129 6.21 -22.22 12.21
C ILE A 129 7.42 -21.72 12.98
N SER A 130 8.39 -22.61 13.19
CA SER A 130 9.66 -22.26 13.86
C SER A 130 10.35 -21.10 13.16
N ALA A 131 10.82 -20.13 13.95
CA ALA A 131 11.66 -19.02 13.47
C ALA A 131 13.16 -19.40 13.38
N ASP A 132 13.52 -20.61 13.79
CA ASP A 132 14.87 -21.16 13.64
C ASP A 132 15.09 -21.63 12.20
N VAL A 133 15.38 -20.67 11.32
CA VAL A 133 15.61 -20.87 9.89
C VAL A 133 16.88 -20.18 9.43
N THR A 134 17.51 -20.71 8.39
CA THR A 134 18.71 -20.12 7.79
C THR A 134 18.36 -19.12 6.70
N LEU A 135 19.28 -18.20 6.41
CA LEU A 135 19.17 -17.29 5.27
C LEU A 135 19.03 -18.06 3.94
N ASP A 136 19.80 -19.14 3.78
CA ASP A 136 19.75 -20.00 2.59
C ASP A 136 18.36 -20.62 2.40
N TRP A 137 17.72 -21.05 3.51
CA TRP A 137 16.36 -21.56 3.43
C TRP A 137 15.40 -20.48 2.95
N ILE A 138 15.46 -19.27 3.52
CA ILE A 138 14.61 -18.14 3.10
C ILE A 138 14.79 -17.86 1.61
N GLN A 139 16.04 -17.78 1.14
CA GLN A 139 16.36 -17.50 -0.26
C GLN A 139 15.99 -18.64 -1.22
N SER A 140 15.88 -19.87 -0.72
CA SER A 140 15.47 -21.03 -1.51
C SER A 140 13.97 -21.11 -1.78
N ILE A 141 13.15 -20.28 -1.11
CA ILE A 141 11.68 -20.31 -1.25
C ILE A 141 11.28 -19.86 -2.66
N PRO A 142 10.63 -20.74 -3.46
CA PRO A 142 10.16 -20.36 -4.80
C PRO A 142 9.07 -19.29 -4.73
N GLN A 143 9.10 -18.35 -5.67
CA GLN A 143 8.13 -17.23 -5.72
C GLN A 143 6.72 -17.69 -6.13
N ASP A 144 6.64 -18.81 -6.85
CA ASP A 144 5.45 -19.46 -7.41
C ASP A 144 5.02 -20.71 -6.62
N SER A 145 5.59 -20.90 -5.43
CA SER A 145 5.23 -22.00 -4.53
C SER A 145 3.76 -21.93 -4.11
N SER A 146 3.13 -23.08 -3.90
CA SER A 146 1.78 -23.18 -3.33
C SER A 146 1.72 -22.71 -1.87
N TYR A 147 2.86 -22.73 -1.19
CA TYR A 147 3.05 -22.18 0.16
C TYR A 147 3.85 -20.90 0.13
N CYS A 148 3.44 -19.96 0.97
CA CYS A 148 4.11 -18.70 1.19
C CYS A 148 4.21 -18.34 2.67
N TYR A 149 4.96 -17.27 2.94
CA TYR A 149 5.34 -16.89 4.29
C TYR A 149 5.30 -15.38 4.49
N ILE A 150 4.89 -14.96 5.68
CA ILE A 150 5.11 -13.61 6.20
C ILE A 150 6.04 -13.73 7.40
N PHE A 151 7.08 -12.90 7.40
CA PHE A 151 8.12 -12.90 8.42
C PHE A 151 8.06 -11.64 9.26
N GLU A 152 8.33 -11.72 10.56
CA GLU A 152 8.78 -10.58 11.37
C GLU A 152 10.29 -10.68 11.55
N VAL A 153 11.03 -9.69 11.05
CA VAL A 153 12.49 -9.71 10.94
C VAL A 153 13.12 -8.42 11.43
N ASP A 154 14.37 -8.52 11.85
CA ASP A 154 15.27 -7.36 11.96
C ASP A 154 16.13 -7.28 10.70
N LEU A 155 16.13 -6.12 10.05
CA LEU A 155 16.95 -5.84 8.87
C LEU A 155 17.90 -4.69 9.15
N LYS A 156 19.19 -4.92 8.98
CA LYS A 156 20.20 -3.86 8.94
C LYS A 156 20.08 -3.10 7.63
N TYR A 157 20.12 -1.77 7.72
CA TYR A 157 20.28 -0.87 6.59
C TYR A 157 21.74 -0.41 6.50
N PRO A 158 22.54 -0.95 5.57
CA PRO A 158 23.95 -0.57 5.48
C PRO A 158 24.12 0.87 5.02
N GLU A 159 25.03 1.61 5.66
CA GLU A 159 25.29 3.03 5.38
C GLU A 159 25.75 3.26 3.93
N GLU A 160 26.47 2.28 3.36
CA GLU A 160 26.92 2.32 1.96
C GLU A 160 25.75 2.42 0.96
N LEU A 161 24.53 2.02 1.34
CA LEU A 161 23.33 2.10 0.50
C LEU A 161 22.57 3.42 0.66
N HIS A 162 22.90 4.26 1.64
CA HIS A 162 22.12 5.46 1.95
C HIS A 162 22.07 6.44 0.78
N GLY A 163 23.20 6.64 0.09
CA GLY A 163 23.24 7.50 -1.09
C GLY A 163 22.40 6.96 -2.25
N LEU A 164 22.44 5.64 -2.48
CA LEU A 164 21.71 4.98 -3.57
C LEU A 164 20.20 4.96 -3.33
N HIS A 165 19.77 4.75 -2.08
CA HIS A 165 18.37 4.61 -1.73
C HIS A 165 17.72 5.89 -1.20
N ASN A 166 18.43 7.03 -1.20
CA ASN A 166 17.94 8.27 -0.62
C ASN A 166 16.63 8.77 -1.26
N ASP A 167 16.44 8.50 -2.55
CA ASP A 167 15.24 8.91 -3.29
C ASP A 167 14.03 7.98 -3.05
N TYR A 168 14.28 6.73 -2.65
CA TYR A 168 13.20 5.78 -2.37
C TYR A 168 13.65 4.70 -1.37
N PRO A 169 13.73 5.03 -0.07
CA PRO A 169 14.16 4.08 0.95
C PRO A 169 13.28 2.83 1.00
N LEU A 170 13.92 1.67 1.21
CA LEU A 170 13.25 0.38 1.30
C LEU A 170 12.54 0.18 2.65
N ALA A 171 11.53 -0.70 2.66
CA ALA A 171 10.80 -1.11 3.87
C ALA A 171 10.30 0.09 4.72
N PRO A 172 9.36 0.91 4.22
CA PRO A 172 8.85 2.07 4.94
C PRO A 172 8.07 1.66 6.19
N GLU A 173 8.21 2.43 7.26
CA GLU A 173 7.66 2.09 8.58
C GLU A 173 6.57 3.07 9.01
N LYS A 174 5.56 2.55 9.72
CA LYS A 174 4.63 3.40 10.47
C LYS A 174 5.36 3.89 11.72
N MET A 175 5.59 5.19 11.82
CA MET A 175 6.27 5.78 12.97
C MET A 175 5.62 7.09 13.40
N ASP A 176 5.66 7.35 14.70
CA ASP A 176 5.22 8.61 15.26
C ASP A 176 6.28 9.68 15.02
N ILE A 177 5.88 10.75 14.32
CA ILE A 177 6.77 11.86 14.06
C ILE A 177 6.77 12.75 15.29
N LYS A 178 7.92 12.90 15.93
CA LYS A 178 8.10 13.79 17.07
C LYS A 178 8.57 15.16 16.60
N PHE A 179 8.49 16.15 17.48
CA PHE A 179 8.94 17.51 17.15
C PHE A 179 10.44 17.54 16.85
N GLU A 180 11.23 16.71 17.53
CA GLU A 180 12.66 16.56 17.27
C GLU A 180 13.00 15.97 15.89
N ASP A 181 12.10 15.20 15.28
CA ASP A 181 12.28 14.63 13.94
C ASP A 181 12.06 15.67 12.82
N LEU A 182 11.51 16.84 13.15
CA LEU A 182 11.25 17.89 12.18
C LEU A 182 12.54 18.58 11.76
N SER A 183 12.66 18.87 10.45
CA SER A 183 13.73 19.73 9.98
C SER A 183 13.57 21.16 10.48
N GLU A 184 14.67 21.91 10.58
CA GLU A 184 14.67 23.31 11.02
C GLU A 184 13.71 24.18 10.21
N PHE A 185 13.61 23.93 8.90
CA PHE A 185 12.61 24.59 8.05
C PHE A 185 11.17 24.28 8.51
N SER A 186 10.86 23.02 8.80
CA SER A 186 9.52 22.62 9.23
C SER A 186 9.17 23.20 10.59
N LYS A 187 10.16 23.28 11.50
CA LYS A 187 10.01 23.97 12.79
C LYS A 187 9.76 25.46 12.61
N ALA A 188 10.46 26.13 11.69
CA ALA A 188 10.24 27.53 11.38
C ALA A 188 8.84 27.79 10.79
N VAL A 189 8.35 26.91 9.91
CA VAL A 189 7.00 27.00 9.32
C VAL A 189 5.89 26.84 10.37
N LEU A 190 6.12 26.06 11.43
CA LEU A 190 5.16 25.97 12.53
C LEU A 190 4.91 27.33 13.19
N ASN A 191 5.87 28.25 13.19
CA ASN A 191 5.70 29.65 13.61
C ASN A 191 4.88 29.84 14.90
N GLY A 192 5.19 29.07 15.95
CA GLY A 192 4.49 29.11 17.24
C GLY A 192 3.18 28.30 17.32
N MET A 193 2.75 27.65 16.24
CA MET A 193 1.64 26.69 16.27
C MET A 193 2.01 25.44 17.06
N LYS A 194 1.03 24.92 17.82
CA LYS A 194 1.20 23.69 18.58
C LYS A 194 1.42 22.50 17.64
N TYR A 195 2.56 21.84 17.80
CA TYR A 195 2.81 20.57 17.12
C TYR A 195 1.94 19.46 17.73
N THR A 196 1.25 18.72 16.87
CA THR A 196 0.50 17.51 17.27
C THR A 196 1.18 16.31 16.62
N PRO A 197 1.77 15.39 17.42
CA PRO A 197 2.35 14.17 16.89
C PRO A 197 1.33 13.37 16.09
N SER A 198 1.80 12.74 15.03
CA SER A 198 0.97 11.85 14.24
C SER A 198 1.80 10.70 13.69
N THR A 199 1.18 9.52 13.61
CA THR A 199 1.77 8.36 12.97
C THR A 199 1.75 8.55 11.45
N LYS A 200 2.90 8.40 10.81
CA LYS A 200 3.05 8.48 9.35
C LYS A 200 3.76 7.24 8.83
N LEU A 201 3.46 6.86 7.59
CA LEU A 201 4.27 5.89 6.86
C LEU A 201 5.48 6.63 6.28
N VAL A 202 6.68 6.31 6.79
CA VAL A 202 7.90 7.04 6.47
C VAL A 202 8.92 6.11 5.82
N PRO A 203 9.28 6.35 4.54
CA PRO A 203 10.50 5.83 3.96
C PRO A 203 11.70 6.46 4.66
N ASN A 204 12.46 5.66 5.38
CA ASN A 204 13.63 6.11 6.12
C ASN A 204 14.76 5.07 6.00
N LEU A 205 16.00 5.52 6.17
CA LEU A 205 17.22 4.69 6.00
C LEU A 205 17.70 4.03 7.31
N LYS A 206 16.89 4.00 8.37
CA LYS A 206 17.24 3.34 9.63
C LYS A 206 17.10 1.81 9.49
N ASP A 207 17.76 1.09 10.38
CA ASP A 207 17.51 -0.34 10.59
C ASP A 207 16.02 -0.61 10.88
N LYS A 208 15.53 -1.79 10.51
CA LYS A 208 14.10 -2.13 10.50
C LYS A 208 13.77 -3.24 11.45
N ASN A 209 12.66 -3.10 12.17
CA ASN A 209 11.90 -4.23 12.72
C ASN A 209 10.61 -4.37 11.91
N TYR A 210 10.53 -5.39 11.07
CA TYR A 210 9.61 -5.37 9.93
C TYR A 210 8.86 -6.68 9.74
N ILE A 211 7.53 -6.58 9.64
CA ILE A 211 6.68 -7.67 9.16
C ILE A 211 6.62 -7.61 7.64
N THR A 212 6.92 -8.66 6.90
CA THR A 212 6.91 -8.62 5.44
C THR A 212 6.61 -9.97 4.80
N TYR A 213 5.90 -9.91 3.68
CA TYR A 213 5.72 -11.04 2.79
C TYR A 213 7.05 -11.49 2.18
N ASN A 214 7.21 -12.80 1.93
CA ASN A 214 8.45 -13.40 1.45
C ASN A 214 9.00 -12.73 0.18
N LYS A 215 8.14 -12.40 -0.80
CA LYS A 215 8.59 -11.77 -2.07
C LYS A 215 9.26 -10.41 -1.81
N ASN A 216 8.68 -9.64 -0.90
CA ASN A 216 9.25 -8.36 -0.48
C ASN A 216 10.54 -8.54 0.31
N LEU A 217 10.63 -9.57 1.17
CA LEU A 217 11.88 -9.88 1.87
C LEU A 217 13.00 -10.23 0.88
N HIS A 218 12.74 -11.07 -0.10
CA HIS A 218 13.69 -11.37 -1.18
C HIS A 218 14.12 -10.10 -1.92
N PHE A 219 13.16 -9.23 -2.24
CA PHE A 219 13.44 -7.95 -2.87
C PHE A 219 14.37 -7.10 -2.01
N TYR A 220 14.11 -6.97 -0.70
CA TYR A 220 14.95 -6.18 0.20
C TYR A 220 16.37 -6.74 0.34
N LEU A 221 16.52 -8.05 0.49
CA LEU A 221 17.81 -8.72 0.59
C LEU A 221 18.61 -8.57 -0.71
N LYS A 222 17.95 -8.74 -1.86
CA LYS A 222 18.55 -8.53 -3.18
C LYS A 222 19.07 -7.10 -3.37
N HIS A 223 18.41 -6.12 -2.76
CA HIS A 223 18.83 -4.72 -2.80
C HIS A 223 19.77 -4.35 -1.64
N GLY A 224 20.30 -5.33 -0.91
CA GLY A 224 21.42 -5.14 0.01
C GLY A 224 21.06 -4.92 1.47
N LEU A 225 19.77 -4.93 1.86
CA LEU A 225 19.44 -5.03 3.29
C LEU A 225 19.95 -6.36 3.84
N LYS A 226 20.47 -6.35 5.08
CA LYS A 226 21.04 -7.56 5.69
C LYS A 226 20.08 -8.09 6.74
N LEU A 227 19.71 -9.36 6.66
CA LEU A 227 18.89 -10.02 7.67
C LEU A 227 19.73 -10.24 8.93
N GLU A 228 19.28 -9.69 10.06
CA GLU A 228 19.94 -9.90 11.37
C GLU A 228 19.23 -10.98 12.18
N LYS A 229 17.89 -10.98 12.17
CA LYS A 229 17.10 -11.92 12.99
C LYS A 229 15.73 -12.19 12.38
N VAL A 230 15.25 -13.41 12.56
CA VAL A 230 13.85 -13.79 12.33
C VAL A 230 13.17 -14.02 13.68
N HIS A 231 12.04 -13.35 13.92
CA HIS A 231 11.29 -13.45 15.18
C HIS A 231 10.10 -14.39 15.06
N LYS A 232 9.35 -14.27 13.96
CA LYS A 232 8.13 -15.05 13.72
C LYS A 232 7.97 -15.34 12.24
N ILE A 233 7.35 -16.47 11.93
CA ILE A 233 7.01 -16.86 10.57
C ILE A 233 5.57 -17.39 10.55
N LEU A 234 4.72 -16.74 9.78
CA LEU A 234 3.39 -17.20 9.46
C LEU A 234 3.40 -17.84 8.07
N LYS A 235 3.11 -19.14 8.00
CA LYS A 235 2.97 -19.92 6.77
C LYS A 235 1.51 -19.91 6.32
N PHE A 236 1.28 -19.92 5.01
CA PHE A 236 -0.05 -20.10 4.42
C PHE A 236 0.02 -20.68 3.01
N GLN A 237 -1.11 -21.16 2.51
CA GLN A 237 -1.30 -21.52 1.11
C GLN A 237 -1.81 -20.32 0.30
N GLN A 238 -1.35 -20.23 -0.94
CA GLN A 238 -1.74 -19.16 -1.87
C GLN A 238 -2.28 -19.70 -3.20
N LYS A 239 -3.15 -18.92 -3.85
CA LYS A 239 -3.74 -19.21 -5.15
C LYS A 239 -3.96 -17.92 -5.95
N PRO A 240 -4.05 -18.00 -7.29
CA PRO A 240 -4.45 -16.86 -8.12
C PRO A 240 -5.85 -16.36 -7.75
#